data_AF-A0AAJ2JYJ6-F1
#
_entry.id   AF-A0AAJ2JYJ6-F1
#
_cell.length_a   1.000
_cell.length_b   1.000
_cell.length_c   1.000
_cell.angle_alpha   90.00
_cell.angle_beta   90.00
_cell.angle_gamma   90.00
#
_symmetry.space_group_name_H-M   'P 1'
#
loop_
_entity.id
_entity.type
_entity.pdbx_description
1 polymer ?
#
loop_
_entity_poly.entity_id
_entity_poly.type
_entity_poly.pdbx_seq_one_letter_code
_entity_poly.pdbx_strand_id
1 'polypeptide(L)'
;MIVFKVIQQHHGNTVAYDCLRRSREALFAFNRNIAKESVMIDIVNQLGLDGEAIIQDAEHQSGQSLLNEDFRLARSLGVRGFPTIVMINEENKGAKIVGSRPLESYVEGLQQVLNTGEIKPRQQPSLSNLLSQEKLLFSKEIEVMYEIDKSGINAFVEKELAPGSYEIGDLLGEFYYTTKSS
;
A
#
# COMPACT_ATOMS: atom_id res chain seq x y z
N MET A 1 1.03 -1.72 -13.44
CA MET A 1 0.98 -0.24 -13.28
C MET A 1 -0.08 0.38 -14.19
N ILE A 2 -0.21 -0.03 -15.45
CA ILE A 2 -1.32 0.45 -16.31
C ILE A 2 -2.68 -0.02 -15.77
N VAL A 3 -2.80 -1.28 -15.37
CA VAL A 3 -3.98 -1.82 -14.67
C VAL A 3 -4.39 -0.97 -13.46
N PHE A 4 -3.43 -0.55 -12.63
CA PHE A 4 -3.69 0.36 -11.52
C PHE A 4 -4.29 1.69 -11.98
N LYS A 5 -3.82 2.26 -13.10
CA LYS A 5 -4.31 3.53 -13.65
C LYS A 5 -5.72 3.41 -14.22
N VAL A 6 -6.00 2.32 -14.92
CA VAL A 6 -7.36 1.99 -15.38
C VAL A 6 -8.30 1.90 -14.18
N ILE A 7 -7.94 1.13 -13.16
CA ILE A 7 -8.75 1.02 -11.94
C ILE A 7 -8.90 2.38 -11.25
N GLN A 8 -7.84 3.18 -11.15
CA GLN A 8 -7.88 4.51 -10.55
C GLN A 8 -8.87 5.43 -11.28
N GLN A 9 -8.87 5.39 -12.62
CA GLN A 9 -9.74 6.22 -13.44
C GLN A 9 -11.21 5.81 -13.35
N HIS A 10 -11.50 4.50 -13.33
CA HIS A 10 -12.87 3.99 -13.43
C HIS A 10 -13.51 3.64 -12.09
N HIS A 11 -12.72 3.26 -11.09
CA HIS A 11 -13.16 2.75 -9.79
C HIS A 11 -12.63 3.55 -8.60
N GLY A 12 -11.83 4.59 -8.86
CA GLY A 12 -11.32 5.51 -7.85
C GLY A 12 -10.08 5.00 -7.09
N ASN A 13 -9.56 5.86 -6.21
CA ASN A 13 -8.27 5.65 -5.56
C ASN A 13 -8.26 4.45 -4.60
N THR A 14 -9.33 4.22 -3.83
CA THR A 14 -9.37 3.14 -2.83
C THR A 14 -9.11 1.79 -3.46
N VAL A 15 -9.92 1.43 -4.47
CA VAL A 15 -9.81 0.12 -5.15
C VAL A 15 -8.49 0.00 -5.92
N ALA A 16 -7.98 1.11 -6.46
CA ALA A 16 -6.68 1.13 -7.11
C ALA A 16 -5.55 0.82 -6.11
N TYR A 17 -5.58 1.42 -4.92
CA TYR A 17 -4.59 1.14 -3.89
C TYR A 17 -4.67 -0.30 -3.38
N ASP A 18 -5.87 -0.87 -3.26
CA ASP A 18 -6.04 -2.29 -2.95
C ASP A 18 -5.40 -3.17 -4.03
N CYS A 19 -5.64 -2.88 -5.31
CA CYS A 19 -4.99 -3.58 -6.42
C CYS A 19 -3.47 -3.48 -6.36
N LEU A 20 -2.92 -2.30 -6.06
CA LEU A 20 -1.48 -2.09 -5.93
C LEU A 20 -0.91 -2.91 -4.77
N ARG A 21 -1.60 -2.94 -3.62
CA ARG A 21 -1.22 -3.73 -2.45
C ARG A 21 -1.21 -5.22 -2.80
N ARG A 22 -2.32 -5.76 -3.31
CA ARG A 22 -2.45 -7.18 -3.72
C ARG A 22 -1.41 -7.58 -4.78
N SER A 23 -1.12 -6.69 -5.73
CA SER A 23 -0.11 -6.94 -6.76
C SER A 23 1.31 -7.01 -6.18
N ARG A 24 1.64 -6.17 -5.19
CA ARG A 24 2.93 -6.19 -4.51
C ARG A 24 3.09 -7.44 -3.64
N GLU A 25 2.05 -7.81 -2.90
CA GLU A 25 2.02 -9.06 -2.13
C GLU A 25 2.22 -10.26 -3.07
N ALA A 26 1.47 -10.32 -4.18
CA ALA A 26 1.63 -11.38 -5.17
C ALA A 26 3.07 -11.47 -5.71
N LEU A 27 3.67 -10.34 -6.08
CA LEU A 27 5.03 -10.31 -6.64
C LEU A 27 6.12 -10.62 -5.60
N PHE A 28 6.13 -9.89 -4.48
CA PHE A 28 7.25 -9.92 -3.53
C PHE A 28 7.11 -11.00 -2.48
N ALA A 29 5.89 -11.22 -1.98
CA ALA A 29 5.65 -12.19 -0.92
C ALA A 29 5.41 -13.58 -1.54
N PHE A 30 4.45 -13.69 -2.45
CA PHE A 30 4.01 -14.98 -2.97
C PHE A 30 4.72 -15.42 -4.27
N ASN A 31 5.73 -14.67 -4.72
CA ASN A 31 6.53 -14.99 -5.90
C ASN A 31 5.70 -15.32 -7.17
N ARG A 32 4.58 -14.62 -7.35
CA ARG A 32 3.69 -14.74 -8.51
C ARG A 32 4.15 -13.76 -9.59
N ASN A 33 4.22 -14.23 -10.84
CA ASN A 33 4.57 -13.38 -11.96
C ASN A 33 3.38 -12.48 -12.36
N ILE A 34 3.35 -11.25 -11.85
CA ILE A 34 2.32 -10.24 -12.16
C ILE A 34 2.42 -9.65 -13.58
N ALA A 35 3.38 -10.07 -14.41
CA ALA A 35 3.39 -9.75 -15.84
C ALA A 35 2.50 -10.71 -16.66
N LYS A 36 2.03 -11.82 -16.07
CA LYS A 36 1.04 -12.71 -16.71
C LYS A 36 -0.36 -12.13 -16.52
N GLU A 37 -1.10 -11.98 -17.60
CA GLU A 37 -2.50 -11.52 -17.58
C GLU A 37 -3.34 -12.34 -16.60
N SER A 38 -3.25 -13.67 -16.64
CA SER A 38 -4.02 -14.54 -15.74
C SER A 38 -3.79 -14.27 -14.25
N VAL A 39 -2.58 -13.85 -13.86
CA VAL A 39 -2.29 -13.47 -12.47
C VAL A 39 -2.94 -12.14 -12.12
N MET A 40 -2.90 -11.17 -13.04
CA MET A 40 -3.53 -9.87 -12.82
C MET A 40 -5.06 -9.94 -12.87
N ILE A 41 -5.64 -10.74 -13.76
CA ILE A 41 -7.08 -11.01 -13.82
C ILE A 41 -7.55 -11.60 -12.49
N ASP A 42 -6.86 -12.62 -11.96
CA ASP A 42 -7.19 -13.20 -10.66
C ASP A 42 -7.15 -12.16 -9.52
N ILE A 43 -6.10 -11.33 -9.47
CA ILE A 43 -5.99 -10.26 -8.46
C ILE A 43 -7.16 -9.28 -8.58
N VAL A 44 -7.51 -8.86 -9.79
CA VAL A 44 -8.59 -7.89 -10.03
C VAL A 44 -9.96 -8.49 -9.74
N ASN A 45 -10.18 -9.76 -10.08
CA ASN A 45 -11.41 -10.50 -9.76
C ASN A 45 -11.60 -10.64 -8.24
N GLN A 46 -10.53 -10.86 -7.48
CA GLN A 46 -10.58 -10.89 -6.01
C GLN A 46 -10.98 -9.54 -5.38
N LEU A 47 -10.87 -8.43 -6.12
CA LEU A 47 -11.37 -7.11 -5.72
C LEU A 47 -12.84 -6.89 -6.12
N GLY A 48 -13.49 -7.89 -6.71
CA GLY A 48 -14.89 -7.82 -7.16
C GLY A 48 -15.08 -7.04 -8.46
N LEU A 49 -14.03 -6.90 -9.27
CA LEU A 49 -14.09 -6.26 -10.59
C LEU A 49 -14.03 -7.30 -11.72
N ASP A 50 -14.36 -6.89 -12.95
CA ASP A 50 -14.17 -7.69 -14.17
C ASP A 50 -12.70 -7.57 -14.62
N GLY A 51 -11.89 -8.55 -14.23
CA GLY A 51 -10.46 -8.59 -14.51
C GLY A 51 -10.16 -8.61 -15.99
N GLU A 52 -10.85 -9.45 -16.76
CA GLU A 52 -10.70 -9.55 -18.21
C GLU A 52 -10.93 -8.20 -18.90
N ALA A 53 -12.04 -7.51 -18.57
CA ALA A 53 -12.33 -6.20 -19.15
C ALA A 53 -11.28 -5.14 -18.78
N ILE A 54 -10.81 -5.14 -17.53
CA ILE A 54 -9.79 -4.18 -17.06
C ILE A 54 -8.44 -4.43 -17.72
N ILE A 55 -8.03 -5.68 -17.89
CA ILE A 55 -6.76 -6.00 -18.58
C ILE A 55 -6.85 -5.59 -20.05
N GLN A 56 -7.98 -5.87 -20.72
CA GLN A 56 -8.18 -5.46 -22.10
C GLN A 56 -8.12 -3.93 -22.26
N ASP A 57 -8.73 -3.15 -21.36
CA ASP A 57 -8.62 -1.69 -21.37
C ASP A 57 -7.20 -1.19 -21.08
N ALA A 58 -6.48 -1.88 -20.19
CA ALA A 58 -5.07 -1.57 -19.90
C ALA A 58 -4.14 -1.79 -21.10
N GLU A 59 -4.50 -2.67 -22.04
CA GLU A 59 -3.75 -2.91 -23.27
C GLU A 59 -4.03 -1.86 -24.37
N HIS A 60 -5.13 -1.12 -24.25
CA HIS A 60 -5.45 -0.04 -25.19
C HIS A 60 -4.57 1.20 -24.98
N GLN A 61 -4.50 2.05 -26.02
CA GLN A 61 -3.62 3.22 -26.08
C GLN A 61 -3.89 4.27 -24.98
N SER A 62 -5.10 4.26 -24.41
CA SER A 62 -5.51 5.05 -23.24
C SER A 62 -4.61 4.78 -22.03
N GLY A 63 -4.36 3.50 -21.72
CA GLY A 63 -3.57 3.07 -20.57
C GLY A 63 -2.12 3.56 -20.61
N GLN A 64 -1.49 3.51 -21.78
CA GLN A 64 -0.11 3.99 -21.96
C GLN A 64 0.00 5.51 -21.79
N SER A 65 -1.04 6.26 -22.16
CA SER A 65 -1.08 7.72 -22.06
C SER A 65 -1.13 8.17 -20.59
N LEU A 66 -1.98 7.53 -19.78
CA LEU A 66 -2.09 7.79 -18.34
C LEU A 66 -0.77 7.55 -17.61
N LEU A 67 -0.05 6.50 -17.99
CA LEU A 67 1.25 6.21 -17.39
C LEU A 67 2.30 7.29 -17.75
N ASN A 68 2.31 7.72 -19.02
CA ASN A 68 3.23 8.77 -19.46
C ASN A 68 2.97 10.11 -18.75
N GLU A 69 1.72 10.40 -18.39
CA GLU A 69 1.36 11.55 -17.54
C GLU A 69 2.03 11.49 -16.16
N ASP A 70 1.93 10.35 -15.48
CA ASP A 70 2.58 10.16 -14.18
C ASP A 70 4.11 10.33 -14.27
N PHE A 71 4.74 9.81 -15.33
CA PHE A 71 6.17 10.01 -15.54
C PHE A 71 6.55 11.45 -15.87
N ARG A 72 5.69 12.21 -16.54
CA ARG A 72 5.91 13.64 -16.77
C ARG A 72 5.81 14.42 -15.47
N LEU A 73 4.80 14.13 -14.66
CA LEU A 73 4.62 14.75 -13.34
C LEU A 73 5.79 14.44 -12.40
N ALA A 74 6.20 13.18 -12.31
CA ALA A 74 7.37 12.81 -11.50
C ALA A 74 8.63 13.58 -11.93
N ARG A 75 8.87 13.71 -13.25
CA ARG A 75 10.00 14.48 -13.79
C ARG A 75 9.87 15.98 -13.51
N SER A 76 8.69 16.58 -13.64
CA SER A 76 8.49 18.01 -13.35
C SER A 76 8.71 18.33 -11.87
N LEU A 77 8.44 17.38 -10.97
CA LEU A 77 8.76 17.45 -9.54
C LEU A 77 10.24 17.13 -9.22
N GLY A 78 11.06 16.88 -10.24
CA GLY A 78 12.48 16.58 -10.09
C GLY A 78 12.76 15.25 -9.38
N VAL A 79 11.86 14.26 -9.55
CA VAL A 79 12.05 12.89 -9.08
C VAL A 79 13.03 12.17 -10.01
N ARG A 80 14.06 11.54 -9.43
CA ARG A 80 15.13 10.85 -10.17
C ARG A 80 15.25 9.36 -9.83
N GLY A 81 14.43 8.87 -8.90
CA GLY A 81 14.44 7.49 -8.44
C GLY A 81 13.25 7.20 -7.54
N PHE A 82 13.01 5.92 -7.29
CA PHE A 82 11.94 5.44 -6.44
C PHE A 82 12.50 4.69 -5.22
N PRO A 83 11.81 4.71 -4.07
CA PRO A 83 10.66 5.57 -3.77
C PRO A 83 11.10 7.03 -3.55
N THR A 84 10.24 7.98 -3.94
CA THR A 84 10.38 9.41 -3.59
C THR A 84 9.02 9.92 -3.13
N ILE A 85 8.99 10.61 -1.99
CA ILE A 85 7.81 11.31 -1.49
C ILE A 85 8.02 12.81 -1.66
N VAL A 86 7.05 13.49 -2.27
CA VAL A 86 7.03 14.93 -2.44
C VAL A 86 5.82 15.47 -1.69
N MET A 87 6.05 16.31 -0.69
CA MET A 87 5.02 16.99 0.09
C MET A 87 5.05 18.47 -0.28
N ILE A 88 3.90 19.07 -0.59
CA ILE A 88 3.79 20.48 -1.02
C ILE A 88 2.57 21.09 -0.33
N ASN A 89 2.70 22.30 0.22
CA ASN A 89 1.58 23.05 0.78
C ASN A 89 0.94 24.01 -0.24
N GLU A 90 -0.10 24.73 0.18
CA GLU A 90 -0.81 25.71 -0.66
C GLU A 90 0.09 26.86 -1.14
N GLU A 91 1.20 27.14 -0.45
CA GLU A 91 2.20 28.17 -0.82
C GLU A 91 3.29 27.63 -1.76
N ASN A 92 3.15 26.41 -2.30
CA ASN A 92 4.17 25.69 -3.08
C ASN A 92 5.51 25.48 -2.36
N LYS A 93 5.53 25.56 -1.03
CA LYS A 93 6.68 25.13 -0.23
C LYS A 93 6.57 23.63 -0.01
N GLY A 94 7.68 22.93 -0.20
CA GLY A 94 7.67 21.47 -0.19
C GLY A 94 8.91 20.83 0.40
N ALA A 95 8.73 19.59 0.85
CA ALA A 95 9.79 18.68 1.24
C ALA A 95 9.86 17.54 0.23
N LYS A 96 11.07 17.15 -0.16
CA LYS A 96 11.31 15.99 -1.03
C LYS A 96 12.19 14.98 -0.32
N ILE A 97 11.65 13.78 -0.11
CA ILE A 97 12.30 12.69 0.61
C ILE A 97 12.62 11.59 -0.40
N VAL A 98 13.91 11.32 -0.59
CA VAL A 98 14.40 10.35 -1.58
C VAL A 98 14.89 9.09 -0.89
N GLY A 99 14.43 7.94 -1.40
CA GLY A 99 14.74 6.61 -0.91
C GLY A 99 13.79 6.16 0.21
N SER A 100 13.97 4.91 0.64
CA SER A 100 13.34 4.41 1.86
C SER A 100 14.02 5.07 3.06
N ARG A 101 13.23 5.78 3.87
CA ARG A 101 13.68 6.54 5.04
C ARG A 101 12.88 6.08 6.26
N PRO A 102 13.39 6.32 7.48
CA PRO A 102 12.64 5.99 8.69
C PRO A 102 11.48 7.00 8.87
N LEU A 103 10.53 6.68 9.75
CA LEU A 103 9.28 7.44 9.94
C LEU A 103 9.55 8.92 10.24
N GLU A 104 10.58 9.20 11.03
CA GLU A 104 10.96 10.53 11.50
C GLU A 104 11.27 11.46 10.33
N SER A 105 11.91 10.96 9.27
CA SER A 105 12.18 11.77 8.07
C SER A 105 10.89 12.24 7.38
N TYR A 106 9.83 11.42 7.43
CA TYR A 106 8.51 11.81 6.88
C TYR A 106 7.78 12.79 7.80
N VAL A 107 7.90 12.63 9.12
CA VAL A 107 7.34 13.58 10.10
C VAL A 107 8.01 14.95 9.97
N GLU A 108 9.35 15.00 9.90
CA GLU A 108 10.11 16.23 9.69
C GLU A 108 9.72 16.93 8.38
N GLY A 109 9.58 16.17 7.28
CA GLY A 109 9.11 16.70 6.01
C GLY A 109 7.70 17.30 6.12
N LEU A 110 6.80 16.65 6.85
CA LEU A 110 5.46 17.15 7.08
C LEU A 110 5.45 18.43 7.94
N GLN A 111 6.28 18.50 8.98
CA GLN A 111 6.45 19.70 9.82
C GLN A 111 6.93 20.90 9.02
N GLN A 112 7.92 20.69 8.15
CA GLN A 112 8.43 21.74 7.26
C GLN A 112 7.34 22.28 6.34
N VAL A 113 6.51 21.40 5.79
CA VAL A 113 5.45 21.76 4.83
C VAL A 113 4.29 22.46 5.53
N LEU A 114 3.90 22.01 6.72
CA LEU A 114 2.83 22.65 7.48
C LEU A 114 3.26 23.96 8.15
N ASN A 115 4.56 24.24 8.23
CA ASN A 115 5.12 25.35 8.99
C ASN A 115 4.61 25.37 10.45
N THR A 116 4.41 24.18 11.00
CA THR A 116 3.96 23.96 12.39
C THR A 116 5.09 23.33 13.20
N GLY A 117 5.01 23.48 14.52
CA GLY A 117 5.95 22.85 15.45
C GLY A 117 5.72 21.35 15.57
N GLU A 118 5.62 20.85 16.80
CA GLU A 118 5.40 19.43 17.05
C GLU A 118 4.04 18.96 16.51
N ILE A 119 4.05 17.96 15.61
CA ILE A 119 2.83 17.30 15.12
C ILE A 119 2.53 16.15 16.06
N LYS A 120 1.30 16.09 16.56
CA LYS A 120 0.83 14.98 17.38
C LYS A 120 0.24 13.88 16.48
N PRO A 121 0.73 12.63 16.58
CA PRO A 121 0.14 11.52 15.84
C PRO A 121 -1.30 11.29 16.30
N ARG A 122 -2.14 10.82 15.38
CA ARG A 122 -3.48 10.32 15.73
C ARG A 122 -3.36 8.95 16.39
N GLN A 123 -4.38 8.59 17.15
CA GLN A 123 -4.48 7.23 17.69
C GLN A 123 -4.54 6.22 16.54
N GLN A 124 -3.77 5.12 16.66
CA GLN A 124 -3.79 4.04 15.68
C GLN A 124 -5.18 3.36 15.64
N PRO A 125 -5.60 2.84 14.47
CA PRO A 125 -6.78 1.98 14.41
C PRO A 125 -6.57 0.71 15.24
N SER A 126 -7.63 0.09 15.76
CA SER A 126 -7.50 -1.23 16.39
C SER A 126 -6.98 -2.26 15.39
N LEU A 127 -6.25 -3.28 15.88
CA LEU A 127 -5.69 -4.31 15.01
C LEU A 127 -6.78 -5.03 14.22
N SER A 128 -7.94 -5.27 14.84
CA SER A 128 -9.10 -5.88 14.16
C SER A 128 -9.60 -5.03 12.98
N ASN A 129 -9.65 -3.70 13.13
CA ASN A 129 -10.10 -2.82 12.05
C ASN A 129 -9.07 -2.75 10.93
N LEU A 130 -7.79 -2.62 11.29
CA LEU A 130 -6.71 -2.59 10.31
C LEU A 130 -6.62 -3.90 9.53
N LEU A 131 -6.66 -5.04 10.22
CA LEU A 131 -6.64 -6.36 9.57
C LEU A 131 -7.88 -6.59 8.71
N SER A 132 -9.06 -6.12 9.14
CA SER A 132 -10.28 -6.20 8.33
C SER A 132 -10.21 -5.35 7.06
N GLN A 133 -9.59 -4.18 7.12
CA GLN A 133 -9.36 -3.34 5.95
C GLN A 133 -8.33 -3.96 5.02
N GLU A 134 -7.15 -4.28 5.54
CA GLU A 134 -6.00 -4.72 4.73
C GLU A 134 -6.11 -6.20 4.32
N LYS A 135 -6.94 -7.02 4.98
CA LYS A 135 -7.12 -8.48 4.81
C LYS A 135 -5.90 -9.35 5.10
N LEU A 136 -4.70 -8.80 4.94
CA LEU A 136 -3.42 -9.43 5.21
C LEU A 136 -2.46 -8.39 5.77
N LEU A 137 -1.88 -8.68 6.93
CA LEU A 137 -0.83 -7.87 7.55
C LEU A 137 0.38 -8.75 7.89
N PHE A 138 1.57 -8.31 7.50
CA PHE A 138 2.81 -8.93 7.98
C PHE A 138 3.09 -8.52 9.43
N SER A 139 3.78 -9.38 10.17
CA SER A 139 4.23 -9.11 11.54
C SER A 139 4.98 -7.79 11.60
N LYS A 140 5.86 -7.52 10.63
CA LYS A 140 6.59 -6.27 10.58
C LYS A 140 5.71 -5.02 10.46
N GLU A 141 4.57 -5.10 9.77
CA GLU A 141 3.62 -3.99 9.69
C GLU A 141 2.97 -3.74 11.05
N ILE A 142 2.65 -4.80 11.80
CA ILE A 142 2.08 -4.70 13.16
C ILE A 142 3.11 -4.14 14.14
N GLU A 143 4.36 -4.63 14.10
CA GLU A 143 5.47 -4.11 14.91
C GLU A 143 5.60 -2.59 14.76
N VAL A 144 5.63 -2.12 13.51
CA VAL A 144 5.85 -0.70 13.21
C VAL A 144 4.60 0.13 13.50
N MET A 145 3.40 -0.36 13.18
CA MET A 145 2.16 0.38 13.40
C MET A 145 1.88 0.61 14.88
N TYR A 146 2.15 -0.39 15.73
CA TYR A 146 1.77 -0.37 17.14
C TYR A 146 2.96 -0.22 18.11
N GLU A 147 4.16 -0.01 17.57
CA GLU A 147 5.41 0.14 18.34
C GLU A 147 5.68 -1.07 19.25
N ILE A 148 5.60 -2.27 18.67
CA ILE A 148 5.72 -3.54 19.38
C ILE A 148 7.00 -4.26 18.95
N ASP A 149 7.76 -4.74 19.94
CA ASP A 149 8.90 -5.62 19.69
C ASP A 149 8.46 -6.96 19.10
N LYS A 150 9.31 -7.55 18.24
CA LYS A 150 9.03 -8.85 17.60
C LYS A 150 8.62 -9.95 18.60
N SER A 151 9.16 -9.97 19.81
CA SER A 151 8.81 -10.94 20.86
C SER A 151 7.41 -10.73 21.46
N GLY A 152 6.84 -9.53 21.34
CA GLY A 152 5.54 -9.16 21.90
C GLY A 152 4.36 -9.34 20.95
N ILE A 153 4.60 -9.63 19.66
CA ILE A 153 3.55 -9.68 18.63
C ILE A 153 2.47 -10.70 18.98
N ASN A 154 2.86 -11.94 19.33
CA ASN A 154 1.88 -13.00 19.59
C ASN A 154 0.93 -12.62 20.73
N ALA A 155 1.47 -12.12 21.84
CA ALA A 155 0.67 -11.67 22.98
C ALA A 155 -0.25 -10.49 22.62
N PHE A 156 0.22 -9.57 21.77
CA PHE A 156 -0.60 -8.45 21.30
C PHE A 156 -1.74 -8.91 20.38
N VAL A 157 -1.44 -9.78 19.41
CA VAL A 157 -2.44 -10.29 18.46
C VAL A 157 -3.53 -11.07 19.19
N GLU A 158 -3.16 -11.96 20.13
CA GLU A 158 -4.13 -12.70 20.95
C GLU A 158 -5.01 -11.81 21.83
N LYS A 159 -4.47 -10.66 22.26
CA LYS A 159 -5.22 -9.67 23.05
C LYS A 159 -6.18 -8.85 22.18
N GLU A 160 -5.76 -8.46 20.98
CA GLU A 160 -6.50 -7.53 20.13
C GLU A 160 -7.47 -8.19 19.14
N LEU A 161 -7.28 -9.49 18.86
CA LEU A 161 -8.13 -10.26 17.96
C LEU A 161 -8.85 -11.37 18.70
N ALA A 162 -10.12 -11.61 18.33
CA ALA A 162 -10.90 -12.68 18.92
C ALA A 162 -10.32 -14.06 18.51
N PRO A 163 -10.29 -15.05 19.42
CA PRO A 163 -9.88 -16.41 19.07
C PRO A 163 -10.69 -16.94 17.88
N GLY A 164 -9.99 -17.42 16.85
CA GLY A 164 -10.60 -17.96 15.63
C GLY A 164 -11.06 -16.93 14.59
N SER A 165 -10.89 -15.62 14.82
CA SER A 165 -11.23 -14.58 13.83
C SER A 165 -10.13 -14.35 12.78
N TYR A 166 -8.97 -14.96 12.95
CA TYR A 166 -7.80 -14.77 12.09
C TYR A 166 -7.04 -16.08 11.86
N GLU A 167 -6.23 -16.09 10.81
CA GLU A 167 -5.29 -17.16 10.51
C GLU A 167 -3.86 -16.61 10.51
N ILE A 168 -2.90 -17.46 10.85
CA ILE A 168 -1.47 -17.13 10.84
C ILE A 168 -0.81 -17.95 9.75
N GLY A 169 -0.13 -17.29 8.82
CA GLY A 169 0.76 -17.90 7.85
C GLY A 169 2.23 -17.56 8.15
N ASP A 170 3.13 -18.35 7.58
CA ASP A 170 4.57 -18.10 7.58
C ASP A 170 5.04 -18.02 6.13
N LEU A 171 5.78 -16.96 5.83
CA LEU A 171 6.47 -16.81 4.57
C LEU A 171 7.93 -16.43 4.81
N LEU A 172 8.85 -17.35 4.49
CA LEU A 172 10.29 -17.13 4.61
C LEU A 172 10.74 -16.69 6.02
N GLY A 173 10.05 -17.17 7.07
CA GLY A 173 10.32 -16.82 8.47
C GLY A 173 9.71 -15.50 8.93
N GLU A 174 8.87 -14.88 8.10
CA GLU A 174 8.04 -13.74 8.46
C GLU A 174 6.59 -14.21 8.58
N PHE A 175 6.00 -14.05 9.77
CA PHE A 175 4.60 -14.38 9.98
C PHE A 175 3.69 -13.30 9.40
N TYR A 176 2.55 -13.70 8.84
CA TYR A 176 1.50 -12.80 8.42
C TYR A 176 0.14 -13.28 8.93
N TYR A 177 -0.77 -12.34 9.11
CA TYR A 177 -2.09 -12.56 9.68
C TYR A 177 -3.13 -12.23 8.62
N THR A 178 -4.13 -13.09 8.47
CA THR A 178 -5.27 -12.84 7.57
C THR A 178 -6.58 -12.89 8.33
N THR A 179 -7.59 -12.17 7.83
CA THR A 179 -8.97 -12.40 8.30
C THR A 179 -9.43 -13.78 7.85
N LYS A 180 -10.06 -14.54 8.73
CA LYS A 180 -10.69 -15.80 8.32
C LYS A 180 -11.88 -15.50 7.41
N SER A 181 -11.83 -15.96 6.16
CA SER A 181 -12.96 -15.85 5.24
C SER A 181 -14.13 -16.65 5.82
N SER A 182 -15.26 -15.97 6.06
CA SER A 182 -16.53 -16.63 6.39
C SER A 182 -17.15 -17.26 5.15
#